data_AF-A0A560C8K8-F1
#
_entry.id   AF-A0A560C8K8-F1
#
_cell.length_a   1.000
_cell.length_b   1.000
_cell.length_c   1.000
_cell.angle_alpha   90.00
_cell.angle_beta   90.00
_cell.angle_gamma   90.00
#
_symmetry.space_group_name_H-M   'P 1'
#
loop_
_entity.id
_entity.type
_entity.pdbx_description
1 polymer ?
#
loop_
_entity_poly.entity_id
_entity_poly.type
_entity_poly.pdbx_seq_one_letter_code
_entity_poly.pdbx_strand_id
1 'polypeptide(L)'
;MSEYAAARLNMVEGQIRPNKVTDQRLVDAMLDIPREQFVPKAARGIAYVDEDLAIGKGRYLMEPMVFARMLQEVGIDATDVVLDIGSGSGYSTAVLARLAATVVGIESDAELAGQATEALTAVGADNAVIIMAPLAEGYPQQAPYDVIVIEGLVSEVPDGILAQLAEGGRLVSAVMGDRGVGEVKLFQRSGGVTSARTLFEAHTHPLPGFEAKPKFVF
;
A
#
# COMPACT_ATOMS: atom_id res chain seq x y z
N MET A 1 9.62 23.79 13.80
CA MET A 1 9.02 22.86 12.83
C MET A 1 9.92 22.87 11.60
N SER A 2 10.43 21.72 11.14
CA SER A 2 11.21 21.67 9.89
C SER A 2 10.31 21.98 8.70
N GLU A 3 10.90 22.35 7.57
CA GLU A 3 10.16 22.56 6.31
C GLU A 3 9.35 21.31 5.91
N TYR A 4 9.93 20.12 6.08
CA TYR A 4 9.22 18.85 5.84
C TYR A 4 8.08 18.59 6.83
N ALA A 5 8.23 18.96 8.11
CA ALA A 5 7.15 18.80 9.07
C ALA A 5 5.97 19.74 8.74
N ALA A 6 6.24 20.95 8.26
CA ALA A 6 5.20 21.86 7.77
C ALA A 6 4.54 21.34 6.49
N ALA A 7 5.31 20.83 5.54
CA ALA A 7 4.79 20.22 4.31
C ALA A 7 3.90 19.00 4.59
N ARG A 8 4.32 18.15 5.54
CA ARG A 8 3.53 16.99 6.00
C ARG A 8 2.21 17.39 6.63
N LEU A 9 2.24 18.39 7.51
CA LEU A 9 1.03 18.93 8.11
C LEU A 9 0.09 19.49 7.03
N ASN A 10 0.64 20.23 6.07
CA ASN A 10 -0.14 20.78 4.95
C ASN A 10 -0.73 19.69 4.05
N MET A 11 -0.01 18.59 3.79
CA MET A 11 -0.54 17.42 3.09
C MET A 11 -1.76 16.88 3.85
N VAL A 12 -1.65 16.68 5.16
CA VAL A 12 -2.74 16.13 5.97
C VAL A 12 -3.96 17.05 6.01
N GLU A 13 -3.75 18.33 6.34
CA GLU A 13 -4.84 19.29 6.52
C GLU A 13 -5.44 19.77 5.18
N GLY A 14 -4.63 19.82 4.12
CA GLY A 14 -5.03 20.33 2.81
C GLY A 14 -5.48 19.28 1.81
N GLN A 15 -5.01 18.03 1.94
CA GLN A 15 -5.30 16.96 0.97
C GLN A 15 -6.03 15.78 1.65
N ILE A 16 -5.54 15.27 2.78
CA ILE A 16 -6.07 14.03 3.39
C ILE A 16 -7.42 14.25 4.07
N ARG A 17 -7.51 15.16 5.06
CA ARG A 17 -8.77 15.44 5.77
C ARG A 17 -9.88 15.98 4.85
N PRO A 18 -9.62 16.88 3.89
CA PRO A 18 -10.66 17.37 2.98
C PRO A 18 -11.24 16.27 2.09
N ASN A 19 -10.46 15.21 1.80
CA ASN A 19 -10.91 14.04 1.03
C ASN A 19 -11.57 12.95 1.91
N LYS A 20 -12.14 13.35 3.06
CA LYS A 20 -12.94 12.52 3.97
C LYS A 20 -12.17 11.37 4.62
N VAL A 21 -10.86 11.49 4.74
CA VAL A 21 -10.08 10.61 5.62
C VAL A 21 -10.22 11.13 7.05
N THR A 22 -11.07 10.47 7.83
CA THR A 22 -11.46 10.85 9.20
C THR A 22 -10.92 9.91 10.27
N ASP A 23 -10.30 8.78 9.90
CA ASP A 23 -9.61 7.93 10.88
C ASP A 23 -8.41 8.67 11.48
N GLN A 24 -8.51 9.01 12.76
CA GLN A 24 -7.47 9.75 13.46
C GLN A 24 -6.18 8.93 13.64
N ARG A 25 -6.27 7.59 13.79
CA ARG A 25 -5.08 6.73 13.90
C ARG A 25 -4.26 6.76 12.61
N LEU A 26 -4.95 6.70 11.47
CA LEU A 26 -4.32 6.83 10.15
C LEU A 26 -3.71 8.20 9.94
N VAL A 27 -4.45 9.27 10.28
CA VAL A 27 -3.93 10.64 10.16
C VAL A 27 -2.67 10.82 11.03
N ASP A 28 -2.69 10.34 12.27
CA ASP A 28 -1.55 10.41 13.17
C ASP A 28 -0.36 9.62 12.65
N ALA A 29 -0.59 8.43 12.07
CA ALA A 29 0.46 7.63 11.43
C ALA A 29 1.10 8.39 10.24
N MET A 30 0.31 9.03 9.38
CA MET A 30 0.83 9.82 8.27
C MET A 30 1.53 11.11 8.72
N LEU A 31 1.17 11.67 9.88
CA LEU A 31 1.88 12.79 10.52
C LEU A 31 3.19 12.34 11.17
N ASP A 32 3.28 11.11 11.69
CA ASP A 32 4.48 10.56 12.33
C ASP A 32 5.54 10.14 11.31
N ILE A 33 5.13 9.42 10.26
CA ILE A 33 6.06 8.81 9.30
C ILE A 33 6.62 9.86 8.31
N PRO A 34 7.96 10.03 8.24
CA PRO A 34 8.58 11.00 7.36
C PRO A 34 8.66 10.54 5.91
N ARG A 35 7.58 10.76 5.15
CA ARG A 35 7.46 10.38 3.72
C ARG A 35 8.66 10.79 2.85
N GLU A 36 9.30 11.92 3.14
CA GLU A 36 10.50 12.40 2.46
C GLU A 36 11.72 11.46 2.60
N GLN A 37 11.75 10.60 3.61
CA GLN A 37 12.83 9.63 3.78
C GLN A 37 12.68 8.41 2.87
N PHE A 38 11.47 8.17 2.34
CA PHE A 38 11.11 7.03 1.51
C PHE A 38 11.10 7.34 0.01
N VAL A 39 11.58 8.52 -0.39
CA VAL A 39 11.69 8.89 -1.81
C VAL A 39 13.15 9.24 -2.16
N PRO A 40 13.55 9.11 -3.44
CA PRO A 40 14.86 9.53 -3.89
C PRO A 40 15.18 10.97 -3.48
N LYS A 41 16.46 11.28 -3.23
CA LYS A 41 16.89 12.61 -2.76
C LYS A 41 16.34 13.77 -3.61
N ALA A 42 16.28 13.58 -4.93
CA ALA A 42 15.77 14.58 -5.87
C ALA A 42 14.25 14.83 -5.74
N ALA A 43 13.47 13.86 -5.26
CA ALA A 43 12.03 13.94 -5.09
C ALA A 43 11.61 14.43 -3.69
N ARG A 44 12.54 14.58 -2.74
CA ARG A 44 12.20 14.97 -1.35
C ARG A 44 11.47 16.30 -1.25
N GLY A 45 11.84 17.27 -2.08
CA GLY A 45 11.19 18.59 -2.12
C GLY A 45 9.72 18.54 -2.53
N ILE A 46 9.28 17.44 -3.16
CA ILE A 46 7.90 17.21 -3.60
C ILE A 46 7.28 15.97 -2.93
N ALA A 47 7.87 15.44 -1.86
CA ALA A 47 7.40 14.20 -1.22
C ALA A 47 5.93 14.24 -0.74
N TYR A 48 5.38 15.44 -0.57
CA TYR A 48 4.08 15.75 0.02
C TYR A 48 3.08 16.34 -0.98
N VAL A 49 3.40 16.34 -2.27
CA VAL A 49 2.41 16.65 -3.30
C VAL A 49 1.48 15.45 -3.47
N ASP A 50 0.24 15.72 -3.87
CA ASP A 50 -0.76 14.67 -4.11
C ASP A 50 -0.57 14.06 -5.52
N GLU A 51 0.57 13.42 -5.73
CA GLU A 51 0.90 12.71 -6.97
C GLU A 51 1.72 11.44 -6.68
N ASP A 52 1.66 10.48 -7.60
CA ASP A 52 2.52 9.29 -7.60
C ASP A 52 3.99 9.69 -7.83
N LEU A 53 4.88 9.24 -6.95
CA LEU A 53 6.30 9.58 -7.02
C LEU A 53 7.15 8.38 -7.44
N ALA A 54 7.89 8.51 -8.53
CA ALA A 54 8.80 7.45 -8.97
C ALA A 54 9.90 7.20 -7.92
N ILE A 55 10.00 5.95 -7.46
CA ILE A 55 11.04 5.49 -6.51
C ILE A 55 12.11 4.62 -7.18
N GLY A 56 11.99 4.39 -8.50
CA GLY A 56 12.93 3.63 -9.31
C GLY A 56 12.38 2.27 -9.74
N LYS A 57 13.05 1.60 -10.70
CA LYS A 57 12.69 0.24 -11.16
C LYS A 57 11.25 0.07 -11.66
N GLY A 58 10.62 1.15 -12.14
CA GLY A 58 9.20 1.12 -12.53
C GLY A 58 8.23 1.07 -11.34
N ARG A 59 8.71 1.30 -10.11
CA ARG A 59 7.91 1.44 -8.91
C ARG A 59 7.61 2.91 -8.61
N TYR A 60 6.44 3.12 -8.02
CA TYR A 60 5.94 4.42 -7.63
C TYR A 60 5.45 4.35 -6.19
N LEU A 61 5.72 5.41 -5.43
CA LEU A 61 5.08 5.63 -4.16
C LEU A 61 3.74 6.32 -4.43
N MET A 62 2.65 5.64 -4.09
CA MET A 62 1.29 6.07 -4.39
C MET A 62 0.98 7.46 -3.81
N GLU A 63 0.18 8.25 -4.55
CA GLU A 63 -0.27 9.56 -4.12
C GLU A 63 -0.92 9.49 -2.71
N PRO A 64 -0.54 10.41 -1.79
CA PRO A 64 -0.98 10.37 -0.40
C PRO A 64 -2.49 10.22 -0.20
N MET A 65 -3.31 10.90 -0.99
CA MET A 65 -4.77 10.86 -0.85
C MET A 65 -5.35 9.49 -1.17
N VAL A 66 -4.96 8.88 -2.29
CA VAL A 66 -5.44 7.53 -2.66
C VAL A 66 -4.98 6.50 -1.65
N PHE A 67 -3.71 6.54 -1.27
CA PHE A 67 -3.16 5.65 -0.24
C PHE A 67 -3.93 5.76 1.08
N ALA A 68 -4.14 6.98 1.58
CA ALA A 68 -4.89 7.20 2.82
C ALA A 68 -6.34 6.72 2.71
N ARG A 69 -6.99 6.97 1.57
CA ARG A 69 -8.38 6.52 1.36
C ARG A 69 -8.48 5.00 1.25
N MET A 70 -7.50 4.34 0.64
CA MET A 70 -7.39 2.87 0.64
C MET A 70 -7.28 2.32 2.06
N LEU A 71 -6.39 2.87 2.89
CA LEU A 71 -6.19 2.41 4.26
C LEU A 71 -7.42 2.67 5.15
N GLN A 72 -8.12 3.77 4.96
CA GLN A 72 -9.37 4.02 5.69
C GLN A 72 -10.47 3.02 5.30
N GLU A 73 -10.64 2.75 4.01
CA GLU A 73 -11.73 1.88 3.53
C GLU A 73 -11.48 0.41 3.83
N VAL A 74 -10.21 -0.03 3.81
CA VAL A 74 -9.85 -1.36 4.29
C VAL A 74 -9.98 -1.43 5.81
N GLY A 75 -9.74 -0.32 6.52
CA GLY A 75 -10.00 -0.13 7.95
C GLY A 75 -9.20 -1.09 8.82
N ILE A 76 -8.00 -0.72 9.27
CA ILE A 76 -7.03 -1.61 9.95
C ILE A 76 -7.18 -1.53 11.47
N ASP A 77 -7.29 -2.68 12.11
CA ASP A 77 -7.36 -2.85 13.56
C ASP A 77 -5.96 -3.08 14.16
N ALA A 78 -5.78 -2.61 15.41
CA ALA A 78 -4.51 -2.72 16.13
C ALA A 78 -4.04 -4.16 16.37
N THR A 79 -4.92 -5.14 16.18
CA THR A 79 -4.62 -6.57 16.33
C THR A 79 -4.34 -7.28 15.01
N ASP A 80 -4.51 -6.61 13.87
CA ASP A 80 -4.39 -7.25 12.56
C ASP A 80 -2.95 -7.66 12.24
N VAL A 81 -2.84 -8.76 11.52
CA VAL A 81 -1.65 -9.16 10.77
C VAL A 81 -1.84 -8.73 9.30
N VAL A 82 -0.95 -7.88 8.81
CA VAL A 82 -1.06 -7.24 7.50
C VAL A 82 0.00 -7.76 6.53
N LEU A 83 -0.39 -8.07 5.30
CA LEU A 83 0.50 -8.24 4.17
C LEU A 83 0.50 -6.97 3.30
N ASP A 84 1.66 -6.37 3.08
CA ASP A 84 1.87 -5.22 2.23
C ASP A 84 2.62 -5.66 0.96
N ILE A 85 1.95 -5.64 -0.19
CA ILE A 85 2.47 -6.16 -1.45
C ILE A 85 2.94 -5.03 -2.34
N GLY A 86 4.23 -5.05 -2.70
CA GLY A 86 4.84 -3.98 -3.48
C GLY A 86 5.34 -2.84 -2.60
N SER A 87 5.87 -3.16 -1.41
CA SER A 87 6.30 -2.21 -0.39
C SER A 87 7.28 -1.13 -0.90
N GLY A 88 7.96 -1.37 -2.01
CA GLY A 88 8.84 -0.40 -2.66
C GLY A 88 9.93 0.06 -1.69
N SER A 89 9.95 1.35 -1.39
CA SER A 89 10.89 1.97 -0.45
C SER A 89 10.47 1.87 1.02
N GLY A 90 9.32 1.27 1.33
CA GLY A 90 8.88 0.93 2.69
C GLY A 90 7.93 1.93 3.38
N TYR A 91 7.47 2.98 2.69
CA TYR A 91 6.58 3.98 3.32
C TYR A 91 5.22 3.40 3.72
N SER A 92 4.60 2.63 2.81
CA SER A 92 3.32 1.97 3.08
C SER A 92 3.46 1.06 4.30
N THR A 93 4.48 0.21 4.29
CA THR A 93 4.82 -0.70 5.40
C THR A 93 5.02 0.06 6.72
N ALA A 94 5.72 1.19 6.70
CA ALA A 94 5.94 2.02 7.89
C ALA A 94 4.66 2.63 8.45
N VAL A 95 3.75 3.09 7.58
CA VAL A 95 2.44 3.61 8.00
C VAL A 95 1.58 2.48 8.55
N LEU A 96 1.52 1.33 7.87
CA LEU A 96 0.80 0.14 8.32
C LEU A 96 1.32 -0.35 9.69
N ALA A 97 2.61 -0.25 9.95
CA ALA A 97 3.24 -0.62 11.22
C ALA A 97 2.71 0.20 12.41
N ARG A 98 2.24 1.43 12.18
CA ARG A 98 1.59 2.26 13.21
C ARG A 98 0.13 1.87 13.46
N LEU A 99 -0.48 1.10 12.56
CA LEU A 99 -1.90 0.77 12.58
C LEU A 99 -2.20 -0.68 12.99
N ALA A 100 -1.26 -1.59 12.75
CA ALA A 100 -1.45 -3.03 12.92
C ALA A 100 -0.57 -3.65 14.01
N ALA A 101 -0.85 -4.89 14.39
CA ALA A 101 -0.01 -5.65 15.31
C ALA A 101 1.29 -6.11 14.64
N THR A 102 1.22 -6.55 13.39
CA THR A 102 2.37 -7.05 12.63
C THR A 102 2.19 -6.77 11.15
N VAL A 103 3.27 -6.38 10.47
CA VAL A 103 3.26 -6.11 9.03
C VAL A 103 4.35 -6.90 8.32
N VAL A 104 3.96 -7.61 7.28
CA VAL A 104 4.85 -8.33 6.38
C VAL A 104 4.82 -7.58 5.05
N GLY A 105 5.87 -6.83 4.75
CA GLY A 105 6.05 -6.20 3.45
C GLY A 105 6.76 -7.15 2.48
N ILE A 106 6.33 -7.21 1.23
CA ILE A 106 7.04 -7.91 0.16
C ILE A 106 7.46 -6.97 -0.97
N GLU A 107 8.72 -7.10 -1.38
CA GLU A 107 9.27 -6.43 -2.55
C GLU A 107 10.15 -7.42 -3.36
N SER A 108 10.01 -7.41 -4.68
CA SER A 108 10.77 -8.30 -5.57
C SER A 108 12.13 -7.75 -5.98
N ASP A 109 12.34 -6.42 -5.92
CA ASP A 109 13.63 -5.79 -6.23
C ASP A 109 14.50 -5.68 -4.97
N ALA A 110 15.71 -6.24 -5.04
CA ALA A 110 16.61 -6.32 -3.89
C ALA A 110 17.12 -4.94 -3.40
N GLU A 111 17.26 -3.97 -4.30
CA GLU A 111 17.72 -2.62 -3.94
C GLU A 111 16.63 -1.89 -3.16
N LEU A 112 15.39 -1.94 -3.64
CA LEU A 112 14.23 -1.37 -2.95
C LEU A 112 13.95 -2.08 -1.62
N ALA A 113 14.02 -3.42 -1.58
CA ALA A 113 13.85 -4.17 -0.34
C ALA A 113 14.89 -3.80 0.73
N GLY A 114 16.15 -3.59 0.31
CA GLY A 114 17.22 -3.10 1.19
C GLY A 114 16.93 -1.69 1.72
N GLN A 115 16.55 -0.76 0.83
CA GLN A 115 16.16 0.61 1.22
C GLN A 115 14.99 0.61 2.22
N ALA A 116 13.96 -0.20 1.96
CA ALA A 116 12.80 -0.32 2.84
C ALA A 116 13.19 -0.85 4.23
N THR A 117 14.05 -1.87 4.29
CA THR A 117 14.54 -2.42 5.57
C THR A 117 15.29 -1.37 6.39
N GLU A 118 16.18 -0.61 5.76
CA GLU A 118 16.91 0.49 6.41
C GLU A 118 15.96 1.61 6.87
N ALA A 119 14.99 1.97 6.04
CA ALA A 119 14.01 3.02 6.34
C ALA A 119 13.10 2.64 7.51
N LEU A 120 12.60 1.39 7.55
CA LEU A 120 11.80 0.87 8.67
C LEU A 120 12.57 0.92 10.00
N THR A 121 13.85 0.54 9.97
CA THR A 121 14.72 0.62 11.15
C THR A 121 14.88 2.08 11.60
N ALA A 122 15.09 3.01 10.67
CA ALA A 122 15.29 4.42 10.97
C ALA A 122 14.07 5.10 11.59
N VAL A 123 12.86 4.63 11.28
CA VAL A 123 11.60 5.15 11.86
C VAL A 123 11.09 4.33 13.05
N GLY A 124 11.83 3.30 13.49
CA GLY A 124 11.44 2.44 14.61
C GLY A 124 10.15 1.67 14.34
N ALA A 125 10.02 1.06 13.17
CA ALA A 125 8.91 0.17 12.83
C ALA A 125 9.28 -1.29 13.18
N ASP A 126 9.38 -1.58 14.48
CA ASP A 126 9.90 -2.87 15.00
C ASP A 126 8.96 -4.07 14.77
N ASN A 127 7.68 -3.82 14.47
CA ASN A 127 6.66 -4.82 14.17
C ASN A 127 6.47 -5.06 12.66
N ALA A 128 7.36 -4.53 11.82
CA ALA A 128 7.34 -4.68 10.38
C ALA A 128 8.62 -5.34 9.86
N VAL A 129 8.48 -6.18 8.82
CA VAL A 129 9.62 -6.79 8.13
C VAL A 129 9.42 -6.71 6.62
N ILE A 130 10.52 -6.53 5.88
CA ILE A 130 10.52 -6.62 4.42
C ILE A 130 11.09 -7.97 4.01
N ILE A 131 10.37 -8.68 3.15
CA ILE A 131 10.76 -9.97 2.61
C ILE A 131 10.93 -9.83 1.10
N MET A 132 12.07 -10.31 0.59
CA MET A 132 12.29 -10.37 -0.85
C MET A 132 11.51 -11.55 -1.44
N ALA A 133 10.44 -11.28 -2.18
CA ALA A 133 9.56 -12.30 -2.74
C ALA A 133 8.87 -11.84 -4.04
N PRO A 134 8.45 -12.77 -4.92
CA PRO A 134 7.60 -12.44 -6.07
C PRO A 134 6.26 -11.86 -5.61
N LEU A 135 5.90 -10.68 -6.12
CA LEU A 135 4.71 -9.97 -5.64
C LEU A 135 3.39 -10.71 -5.93
N ALA A 136 3.27 -11.30 -7.13
CA ALA A 136 2.05 -11.97 -7.58
C ALA A 136 1.72 -13.27 -6.82
N GLU A 137 2.67 -13.76 -6.02
CA GLU A 137 2.50 -14.96 -5.18
C GLU A 137 2.03 -14.60 -3.76
N GLY A 138 2.05 -13.32 -3.37
CA GLY A 138 1.88 -12.91 -1.98
C GLY A 138 2.98 -13.52 -1.09
N TYR A 139 2.64 -13.85 0.15
CA TYR A 139 3.55 -14.54 1.07
C TYR A 139 2.82 -15.61 1.88
N PRO A 140 2.55 -16.79 1.28
CA PRO A 140 1.72 -17.83 1.91
C PRO A 140 2.33 -18.45 3.17
N GLN A 141 3.64 -18.30 3.40
CA GLN A 141 4.35 -18.88 4.54
C GLN A 141 3.92 -18.29 5.88
N GLN A 142 3.35 -17.08 5.89
CA GLN A 142 2.81 -16.41 7.08
C GLN A 142 1.32 -16.13 6.98
N ALA A 143 0.65 -16.68 5.96
CA ALA A 143 -0.80 -16.67 5.89
C ALA A 143 -1.41 -17.50 7.05
N PRO A 144 -2.64 -17.20 7.49
CA PRO A 144 -3.54 -16.18 6.92
C PRO A 144 -3.29 -14.75 7.41
N TYR A 145 -3.69 -13.76 6.61
CA TYR A 145 -3.63 -12.33 6.94
C TYR A 145 -5.02 -11.74 7.17
N ASP A 146 -5.15 -10.85 8.14
CA ASP A 146 -6.38 -10.12 8.41
C ASP A 146 -6.60 -9.02 7.38
N VAL A 147 -5.50 -8.40 6.93
CA VAL A 147 -5.50 -7.36 5.90
C VAL A 147 -4.42 -7.62 4.85
N ILE A 148 -4.76 -7.41 3.58
CA ILE A 148 -3.77 -7.36 2.49
C ILE A 148 -3.91 -6.02 1.74
N VAL A 149 -2.79 -5.36 1.49
CA VAL A 149 -2.73 -4.12 0.71
C VAL A 149 -1.83 -4.36 -0.51
N ILE A 150 -2.29 -3.95 -1.70
CA ILE A 150 -1.48 -4.01 -2.92
C ILE A 150 -1.17 -2.58 -3.39
N GLU A 151 0.12 -2.24 -3.40
CA GLU A 151 0.65 -0.91 -3.68
C GLU A 151 0.88 -0.68 -5.16
N GLY A 152 -0.22 -0.57 -5.92
CA GLY A 152 -0.21 -0.18 -7.33
C GLY A 152 -1.36 -0.79 -8.12
N LEU A 153 -1.41 -0.48 -9.42
CA LEU A 153 -2.48 -0.94 -10.31
C LEU A 153 -2.18 -2.35 -10.82
N VAL A 154 -3.10 -3.29 -10.54
CA VAL A 154 -3.02 -4.67 -11.05
C VAL A 154 -4.09 -4.92 -12.12
N SER A 155 -3.87 -5.87 -13.03
CA SER A 155 -4.91 -6.25 -13.99
C SER A 155 -6.08 -6.97 -13.30
N GLU A 156 -5.76 -7.85 -12.35
CA GLU A 156 -6.68 -8.59 -11.49
C GLU A 156 -5.93 -8.98 -10.22
N VAL A 157 -6.65 -9.22 -9.12
CA VAL A 157 -6.03 -9.75 -7.90
C VAL A 157 -5.94 -11.28 -8.04
N PRO A 158 -4.74 -11.88 -8.00
CA PRO A 158 -4.57 -13.33 -8.11
C PRO A 158 -5.33 -14.10 -7.02
N ASP A 159 -5.99 -15.20 -7.40
CA ASP A 159 -6.68 -16.10 -6.46
C ASP A 159 -5.76 -16.61 -5.35
N GLY A 160 -4.47 -16.81 -5.66
CA GLY A 160 -3.45 -17.21 -4.68
C GLY A 160 -3.23 -16.19 -3.56
N ILE A 161 -3.42 -14.90 -3.83
CA ILE A 161 -3.38 -13.83 -2.82
C ILE A 161 -4.69 -13.80 -2.05
N LEU A 162 -5.85 -13.91 -2.73
CA LEU A 162 -7.16 -13.97 -2.08
C LEU A 162 -7.30 -15.19 -1.14
N ALA A 163 -6.61 -16.29 -1.46
CA ALA A 163 -6.54 -17.48 -0.62
C ALA A 163 -5.75 -17.29 0.68
N GLN A 164 -4.91 -16.24 0.77
CA GLN A 164 -4.13 -15.92 1.96
C GLN A 164 -4.90 -15.05 2.96
N LEU A 165 -6.10 -14.57 2.62
CA LEU A 165 -6.97 -13.87 3.57
C LEU A 165 -7.51 -14.82 4.65
N ALA A 166 -7.45 -14.37 5.89
CA ALA A 166 -8.18 -14.97 7.01
C ALA A 166 -9.69 -14.93 6.79
N GLU A 167 -10.44 -15.76 7.50
CA GLU A 167 -11.89 -15.64 7.56
C GLU A 167 -12.27 -14.29 8.20
N GLY A 168 -13.10 -13.49 7.52
CA GLY A 168 -13.36 -12.10 7.91
C GLY A 168 -12.31 -11.10 7.41
N GLY A 169 -11.21 -11.58 6.84
CA GLY A 169 -10.12 -10.77 6.32
C GLY A 169 -10.52 -9.94 5.09
N ARG A 170 -9.75 -8.88 4.86
CA ARG A 170 -10.03 -7.84 3.86
C ARG A 170 -8.80 -7.48 3.04
N LEU A 171 -9.00 -7.20 1.76
CA LEU A 171 -7.93 -6.77 0.85
C LEU A 171 -8.32 -5.50 0.13
N VAL A 172 -7.39 -4.56 -0.02
CA VAL A 172 -7.58 -3.37 -0.85
C VAL A 172 -6.52 -3.29 -1.95
N SER A 173 -6.95 -3.00 -3.17
CA SER A 173 -6.08 -2.88 -4.35
C SER A 173 -6.70 -1.96 -5.37
N ALA A 174 -5.85 -1.22 -6.10
CA ALA A 174 -6.24 -0.63 -7.37
C ALA A 174 -6.21 -1.72 -8.45
N VAL A 175 -7.32 -1.90 -9.16
CA VAL A 175 -7.49 -2.94 -10.20
C VAL A 175 -7.96 -2.28 -11.49
N MET A 176 -7.46 -2.74 -12.63
CA MET A 176 -7.93 -2.26 -13.93
C MET A 176 -9.42 -2.62 -14.11
N GLY A 177 -10.28 -1.61 -14.22
CA GLY A 177 -11.70 -1.77 -14.50
C GLY A 177 -11.98 -2.03 -15.99
N ASP A 178 -13.18 -2.52 -16.30
CA ASP A 178 -13.58 -2.90 -17.67
C ASP A 178 -13.55 -1.74 -18.67
N ARG A 179 -13.66 -0.51 -18.18
CA ARG A 179 -13.60 0.72 -18.98
C ARG A 179 -12.16 1.22 -19.21
N GLY A 180 -11.14 0.46 -18.79
CA GLY A 180 -9.74 0.85 -18.88
C GLY A 180 -9.32 1.92 -17.86
N VAL A 181 -10.12 2.09 -16.80
CA VAL A 181 -9.86 3.05 -15.70
C VAL A 181 -9.51 2.24 -14.45
N GLY A 182 -8.53 2.70 -13.67
CA GLY A 182 -8.19 2.10 -12.38
C GLY A 182 -9.32 2.28 -11.36
N GLU A 183 -9.74 1.18 -10.75
CA GLU A 183 -10.75 1.14 -9.70
C GLU A 183 -10.13 0.59 -8.41
N VAL A 184 -10.20 1.35 -7.33
CA VAL A 184 -9.87 0.82 -6.00
C VAL A 184 -11.02 -0.07 -5.54
N LYS A 185 -10.70 -1.33 -5.23
CA LYS A 185 -11.65 -2.35 -4.81
C LYS A 185 -11.32 -2.85 -3.41
N LEU A 186 -12.35 -3.04 -2.61
CA LEU A 186 -12.29 -3.77 -1.34
C LEU A 186 -12.80 -5.19 -1.57
N PHE A 187 -11.98 -6.15 -1.19
CA PHE A 187 -12.31 -7.57 -1.17
C PHE A 187 -12.50 -8.01 0.27
N GLN A 188 -13.47 -8.88 0.53
CA GLN A 188 -13.73 -9.39 1.88
C GLN A 188 -14.05 -10.88 1.82
N ARG A 189 -13.38 -11.65 2.68
CA ARG A 189 -13.57 -13.09 2.80
C ARG A 189 -14.61 -13.40 3.87
N SER A 190 -15.64 -14.15 3.50
CA SER A 190 -16.70 -14.60 4.39
C SER A 190 -17.29 -15.92 3.92
N GLY A 191 -17.42 -16.89 4.83
CA GLY A 191 -17.92 -18.23 4.54
C GLY A 191 -17.06 -18.98 3.52
N GLY A 192 -15.74 -18.73 3.50
CA GLY A 192 -14.82 -19.31 2.52
C GLY A 192 -14.95 -18.76 1.09
N VAL A 193 -15.76 -17.72 0.88
CA VAL A 193 -15.91 -17.02 -0.40
C VAL A 193 -15.37 -15.59 -0.26
N THR A 194 -14.71 -15.09 -1.30
CA THR A 194 -14.28 -13.69 -1.35
C THR A 194 -15.20 -12.89 -2.25
N SER A 195 -15.81 -11.84 -1.70
CA SER A 195 -16.60 -10.85 -2.44
C SER A 195 -15.79 -9.59 -2.67
N ALA A 196 -16.17 -8.78 -3.67
CA ALA A 196 -15.49 -7.54 -4.00
C ALA A 196 -16.50 -6.41 -4.25
N ARG A 197 -16.15 -5.19 -3.84
CA ARG A 197 -16.89 -3.97 -4.16
C ARG A 197 -15.95 -2.85 -4.60
N THR A 198 -16.35 -2.08 -5.61
CA THR A 198 -15.63 -0.88 -6.03
C THR A 198 -15.88 0.25 -5.02
N LEU A 199 -14.81 0.90 -4.59
CA LEU A 199 -14.83 2.02 -3.65
C LEU A 199 -14.82 3.36 -4.39
N PHE A 200 -13.86 3.53 -5.30
CA PHE A 200 -13.68 4.74 -6.11
C PHE A 200 -12.71 4.49 -7.28
N GLU A 201 -12.68 5.43 -8.22
CA GLU A 201 -11.69 5.44 -9.31
C GLU A 201 -10.40 6.10 -8.84
N ALA A 202 -9.25 5.53 -9.21
CA ALA A 202 -7.93 6.08 -8.94
C ALA A 202 -7.00 5.84 -10.13
N HIS A 203 -6.21 6.86 -10.47
CA HIS A 203 -5.22 6.77 -11.53
C HIS A 203 -3.85 6.57 -10.90
N THR A 204 -3.47 5.31 -10.70
CA THR A 204 -2.12 4.96 -10.25
C THR A 204 -1.36 4.15 -11.30
N HIS A 205 -0.05 4.02 -11.12
CA HIS A 205 0.81 3.31 -12.04
C HIS A 205 0.65 1.78 -11.95
N PRO A 206 0.79 1.04 -13.07
CA PRO A 206 0.86 -0.42 -13.07
C PRO A 206 1.93 -0.91 -12.11
N LEU A 207 1.61 -1.94 -11.32
CA LEU A 207 2.58 -2.63 -10.46
C LEU A 207 3.27 -3.73 -11.28
N PRO A 208 4.58 -3.62 -11.59
CA PRO A 208 5.26 -4.63 -12.39
C PRO A 208 5.22 -6.01 -11.73
N GLY A 209 4.91 -7.04 -12.52
CA GLY A 209 4.63 -8.41 -12.06
C GLY A 209 3.14 -8.77 -11.98
N PHE A 210 2.24 -7.79 -12.18
CA PHE A 210 0.79 -7.98 -12.26
C PHE A 210 0.21 -7.66 -13.64
N GLU A 211 1.00 -7.82 -14.69
CA GLU A 211 0.54 -7.62 -16.06
C GLU A 211 -0.51 -8.68 -16.45
N ALA A 212 -1.50 -8.28 -17.23
CA ALA A 212 -2.49 -9.21 -17.75
C ALA A 212 -1.78 -10.31 -18.57
N LYS A 213 -2.07 -11.57 -18.26
CA LYS A 213 -1.59 -12.70 -19.08
C LYS A 213 -2.11 -12.49 -20.51
N PRO A 214 -1.24 -12.60 -21.54
CA PRO A 214 -1.67 -12.44 -22.92
C PRO A 214 -2.77 -13.46 -23.24
N LYS A 215 -3.97 -12.96 -23.54
CA LYS A 215 -5.05 -13.80 -24.07
C LYS A 215 -4.69 -14.11 -25.52
N PHE A 216 -4.35 -15.36 -25.82
CA PHE A 216 -4.19 -15.79 -27.21
C PHE A 216 -5.54 -15.61 -27.93
N VAL A 217 -5.56 -14.73 -28.93
CA VAL A 217 -6.68 -14.59 -29.86
C VAL A 217 -6.36 -15.53 -31.03
N PHE A 218 -7.20 -16.54 -31.23
CA PHE A 218 -7.14 -17.45 -32.38
C PHE A 218 -7.79 -16.83 -33.61
#